data_AF-G5JXP6-F1
#
_entry.id   AF-G5JXP6-F1
#
_cell.length_a   1.000
_cell.length_b   1.000
_cell.length_c   1.000
_cell.angle_alpha   90.00
_cell.angle_beta   90.00
_cell.angle_gamma   90.00
#
_symmetry.space_group_name_H-M   'P 1'
#
loop_
_entity.id
_entity.type
_entity.pdbx_description
1 polymer ?
#
loop_
_entity_poly.entity_id
_entity_poly.type
_entity_poly.pdbx_seq_one_letter_code
_entity_poly.pdbx_strand_id
1 'polypeptide(L)'
;MVDFMLQVNQLENWYYIAIILGSIVPAFAVIGKVVKYFLDKKDKEYELFIEEKRNNQEKLAKTYNELLRIISLFPNRTPYDVMTLLPYGPTFRSENFDTVNRILEIQIKEDYKRRLEKPGLTYQDEEDIKTEISNREYYIEEIAEIKNQYFAAKQEYEQFRNQDKTIKLYSSQEVKNCLIEFEVLLNNSFIAGRKLEYNDGRCNKLDGILWKLEQIIRADIGVQ
;
A
#
# COMPACT_ATOMS: atom_id res chain seq x y z
N MET A 1 -46.28 82.65 27.76
CA MET A 1 -45.67 82.58 26.41
C MET A 1 -44.32 81.82 26.44
N VAL A 2 -43.50 81.94 27.49
CA VAL A 2 -42.23 81.21 27.65
C VAL A 2 -42.42 79.70 27.90
N ASP A 3 -43.39 79.27 28.73
CA ASP A 3 -43.64 77.84 29.01
C ASP A 3 -44.14 77.02 27.81
N PHE A 4 -44.94 77.64 26.93
CA PHE A 4 -45.46 76.98 25.72
C PHE A 4 -44.32 76.75 24.71
N MET A 5 -43.42 77.72 24.55
CA MET A 5 -42.24 77.59 23.69
C MET A 5 -41.26 76.53 24.22
N LEU A 6 -41.16 76.35 25.54
CA LEU A 6 -40.32 75.32 26.16
C LEU A 6 -40.87 73.89 25.92
N GLN A 7 -42.19 73.71 26.00
CA GLN A 7 -42.85 72.41 25.75
C GLN A 7 -42.78 71.98 24.28
N VAL A 8 -42.96 72.93 23.33
CA VAL A 8 -42.83 72.65 21.89
C VAL A 8 -41.40 72.21 21.54
N ASN A 9 -40.39 72.86 22.13
CA ASN A 9 -38.98 72.53 21.90
C ASN A 9 -38.59 71.16 22.49
N GLN A 10 -39.20 70.75 23.62
CA GLN A 10 -39.01 69.40 24.15
C GLN A 10 -39.64 68.32 23.25
N LEU A 11 -40.87 68.53 22.78
CA LEU A 11 -41.56 67.58 21.89
C LEU A 11 -40.84 67.39 20.55
N GLU A 12 -40.34 68.47 19.94
CA GLU A 12 -39.51 68.37 18.74
C GLU A 12 -38.22 67.58 19.02
N ASN A 13 -37.55 67.82 20.15
CA ASN A 13 -36.33 67.10 20.50
C ASN A 13 -36.57 65.60 20.75
N TRP A 14 -37.67 65.22 21.40
CA TRP A 14 -38.09 63.81 21.54
C TRP A 14 -38.45 63.16 20.19
N TYR A 15 -39.05 63.91 19.27
CA TYR A 15 -39.34 63.46 17.91
C TYR A 15 -38.07 63.22 17.09
N TYR A 16 -37.09 64.12 17.14
CA TYR A 16 -35.78 63.93 16.51
C TYR A 16 -35.01 62.74 17.11
N ILE A 17 -35.02 62.58 18.44
CA ILE A 17 -34.42 61.41 19.11
C ILE A 17 -35.13 60.12 18.69
N ALA A 18 -36.46 60.10 18.57
CA ALA A 18 -37.23 58.94 18.14
C ALA A 18 -36.98 58.57 16.66
N ILE A 19 -36.81 59.54 15.76
CA ILE A 19 -36.44 59.30 14.35
C ILE A 19 -35.03 58.75 14.23
N ILE A 20 -34.07 59.32 14.97
CA ILE A 20 -32.67 58.86 14.98
C ILE A 20 -32.60 57.43 15.55
N LEU A 21 -33.29 57.14 16.66
CA LEU A 21 -33.35 55.79 17.23
C LEU A 21 -34.10 54.80 16.33
N GLY A 22 -35.18 55.24 15.66
CA GLY A 22 -35.98 54.41 14.76
C GLY A 22 -35.27 54.02 13.46
N SER A 23 -34.30 54.82 13.01
CA SER A 23 -33.50 54.56 11.80
C SER A 23 -32.19 53.80 12.08
N ILE A 24 -31.66 53.89 13.30
CA ILE A 24 -30.43 53.21 13.72
C ILE A 24 -30.66 51.70 14.00
N VAL A 25 -31.78 51.33 14.63
CA VAL A 25 -32.08 49.93 14.99
C VAL A 25 -32.21 48.99 13.75
N PRO A 26 -32.89 49.37 12.66
CA PRO A 26 -32.94 48.56 11.44
C PRO A 26 -31.56 48.41 10.78
N ALA A 27 -30.74 49.46 10.79
CA ALA A 27 -29.40 49.43 10.20
C ALA A 27 -28.49 48.42 10.92
N PHE A 28 -28.50 48.39 12.25
CA PHE A 28 -27.76 47.39 13.03
C PHE A 28 -28.29 45.96 12.82
N ALA A 29 -29.60 45.78 12.66
CA ALA A 29 -30.18 44.47 12.36
C ALA A 29 -29.77 43.96 10.97
N VAL A 30 -29.67 44.84 9.96
CA VAL A 30 -29.17 44.50 8.63
C VAL A 30 -27.69 44.15 8.68
N ILE A 31 -26.86 44.95 9.36
CA ILE A 31 -25.43 44.67 9.54
C ILE A 31 -25.24 43.34 10.28
N GLY A 32 -26.00 43.07 11.34
CA GLY A 32 -25.97 41.81 12.08
C GLY A 32 -26.33 40.60 11.21
N LYS A 33 -27.35 40.72 10.34
CA LYS A 33 -27.71 39.66 9.38
C LYS A 33 -26.61 39.41 8.35
N VAL A 34 -25.95 40.46 7.86
CA VAL A 34 -24.85 40.35 6.90
C VAL A 34 -23.63 39.69 7.55
N VAL A 35 -23.26 40.09 8.77
CA VAL A 35 -22.15 39.48 9.53
C VAL A 35 -22.45 38.00 9.80
N LYS A 36 -23.66 37.66 10.27
CA LYS A 36 -24.08 36.27 10.49
C LYS A 36 -24.01 35.45 9.20
N TYR A 37 -24.46 35.98 8.06
CA TYR A 37 -24.38 35.30 6.77
C TYR A 37 -22.92 34.96 6.38
N PHE A 38 -21.97 35.88 6.60
CA PHE A 38 -20.56 35.61 6.31
C PHE A 38 -19.93 34.60 7.27
N LEU A 39 -20.33 34.60 8.55
CA LEU A 39 -19.92 33.58 9.52
C LEU A 39 -20.47 32.21 9.13
N ASP A 40 -21.78 32.09 8.92
CA ASP A 40 -22.44 30.84 8.51
C ASP A 40 -21.86 30.29 7.19
N LYS A 41 -21.47 31.17 6.25
CA LYS A 41 -20.80 30.78 5.00
C LYS A 41 -19.40 30.22 5.24
N LYS A 42 -18.60 30.88 6.08
CA LYS A 42 -17.25 30.40 6.44
C LYS A 42 -17.30 29.08 7.19
N ASP A 43 -18.26 28.92 8.10
CA ASP A 43 -18.45 27.68 8.85
C ASP A 43 -18.80 26.53 7.90
N LYS A 44 -19.70 26.75 6.94
CA LYS A 44 -20.01 25.75 5.89
C LYS A 44 -18.82 25.41 4.99
N GLU A 45 -18.04 26.39 4.57
CA GLU A 45 -16.82 26.15 3.78
C GLU A 45 -15.79 25.32 4.56
N TYR A 46 -15.66 25.58 5.86
CA TYR A 46 -14.79 24.82 6.76
C TYR A 46 -15.31 23.41 7.02
N GLU A 47 -16.62 23.22 7.20
CA GLU A 47 -17.25 21.90 7.30
C GLU A 47 -17.02 21.07 6.03
N LEU A 48 -17.23 21.65 4.84
CA LEU A 48 -16.96 21.00 3.56
C LEU A 48 -15.49 20.59 3.42
N PHE A 49 -14.56 21.45 3.83
CA PHE A 49 -13.13 21.14 3.83
C PHE A 49 -12.78 19.97 4.78
N ILE A 50 -13.36 19.95 5.99
CA ILE A 50 -13.17 18.83 6.94
C ILE A 50 -13.75 17.54 6.36
N GLU A 51 -14.95 17.59 5.78
CA GLU A 51 -15.61 16.43 5.20
C GLU A 51 -14.83 15.88 3.99
N GLU A 52 -14.35 16.75 3.09
CA GLU A 52 -13.49 16.35 1.98
C GLU A 52 -12.19 15.73 2.46
N LYS A 53 -11.55 16.32 3.47
CA LYS A 53 -10.34 15.76 4.09
C LYS A 53 -10.60 14.37 4.70
N ARG A 54 -11.73 14.20 5.41
CA ARG A 54 -12.11 12.91 6.01
C ARG A 54 -12.38 11.87 4.93
N ASN A 55 -13.16 12.21 3.91
CA ASN A 55 -13.45 11.31 2.78
C ASN A 55 -12.16 10.89 2.03
N ASN A 56 -11.23 11.81 1.85
CA ASN A 56 -9.92 11.52 1.25
C ASN A 56 -9.08 10.58 2.13
N GLN A 57 -9.08 10.77 3.46
CA GLN A 57 -8.40 9.86 4.39
C GLN A 57 -9.04 8.47 4.41
N GLU A 58 -10.37 8.36 4.43
CA GLU A 58 -11.09 7.09 4.36
C GLU A 58 -10.77 6.35 3.05
N LYS A 59 -10.77 7.06 1.92
CA LYS A 59 -10.39 6.51 0.63
C LYS A 59 -8.94 6.02 0.62
N LEU A 60 -8.02 6.82 1.14
CA LEU A 60 -6.60 6.47 1.23
C LEU A 60 -6.38 5.24 2.12
N ALA A 61 -7.04 5.16 3.28
CA ALA A 61 -6.98 4.00 4.17
C ALA A 61 -7.49 2.73 3.49
N LYS A 62 -8.60 2.81 2.73
CA LYS A 62 -9.11 1.68 1.94
C LYS A 62 -8.10 1.24 0.87
N THR A 63 -7.54 2.18 0.11
CA THR A 63 -6.51 1.91 -0.90
C THR A 63 -5.26 1.28 -0.26
N TYR A 64 -4.86 1.70 0.94
CA TYR A 64 -3.74 1.10 1.67
C TYR A 64 -4.00 -0.34 2.11
N ASN A 65 -5.19 -0.64 2.60
CA ASN A 65 -5.55 -2.02 2.96
C ASN A 65 -5.52 -2.95 1.75
N GLU A 66 -5.99 -2.46 0.59
CA GLU A 66 -5.92 -3.21 -0.66
C GLU A 66 -4.48 -3.42 -1.13
N LEU A 67 -3.63 -2.38 -1.04
CA LEU A 67 -2.21 -2.47 -1.34
C LEU A 67 -1.49 -3.51 -0.47
N LEU A 68 -1.70 -3.47 0.85
CA LEU A 68 -1.09 -4.44 1.78
C LEU A 68 -1.54 -5.87 1.46
N ARG A 69 -2.84 -6.07 1.19
CA ARG A 69 -3.38 -7.36 0.75
C ARG A 69 -2.65 -7.86 -0.51
N ILE A 70 -2.51 -7.02 -1.53
CA ILE A 70 -1.85 -7.40 -2.79
C ILE A 70 -0.37 -7.74 -2.56
N ILE A 71 0.37 -6.93 -1.79
CA ILE A 71 1.79 -7.19 -1.52
C ILE A 71 1.96 -8.50 -0.74
N SER A 72 1.04 -8.84 0.18
CA SER A 72 1.08 -10.12 0.90
C SER A 72 0.84 -11.35 0.03
N LEU A 73 0.35 -11.18 -1.21
CA LEU A 73 0.20 -12.31 -2.14
C LEU A 73 1.53 -12.74 -2.76
N PHE A 74 2.57 -11.89 -2.74
CA PHE A 74 3.85 -12.26 -3.34
C PHE A 74 4.49 -13.42 -2.58
N PRO A 75 5.15 -14.35 -3.28
CA PRO A 75 5.82 -15.47 -2.63
C PRO A 75 6.97 -14.96 -1.76
N ASN A 76 7.06 -15.51 -0.57
CA ASN A 76 8.06 -15.14 0.44
C ASN A 76 9.40 -15.89 0.27
N ARG A 77 9.49 -16.76 -0.74
CA ARG A 77 10.66 -17.52 -1.15
C ARG A 77 10.85 -17.42 -2.66
N THR A 78 12.09 -17.42 -3.10
CA THR A 78 12.49 -17.53 -4.51
C THR A 78 12.88 -18.97 -4.86
N PRO A 79 12.99 -19.33 -6.15
CA PRO A 79 13.60 -20.59 -6.56
C PRO A 79 15.00 -20.81 -5.97
N TYR A 80 15.76 -19.75 -5.74
CA TYR A 80 17.07 -19.86 -5.09
C TYR A 80 17.01 -20.15 -3.59
N ASP A 81 15.97 -19.67 -2.90
CA ASP A 81 15.77 -20.00 -1.50
C ASP A 81 15.43 -21.49 -1.37
N VAL A 82 14.52 -22.00 -2.22
CA VAL A 82 14.13 -23.41 -2.30
C VAL A 82 15.31 -24.33 -2.63
N MET A 83 16.11 -23.97 -3.65
CA MET A 83 17.23 -24.81 -4.11
C MET A 83 18.55 -24.57 -3.34
N THR A 84 18.52 -23.98 -2.14
CA THR A 84 19.73 -23.60 -1.40
C THR A 84 20.70 -24.75 -1.17
N LEU A 85 20.19 -25.96 -0.94
CA LEU A 85 20.99 -27.15 -0.64
C LEU A 85 21.17 -28.08 -1.84
N LEU A 86 20.66 -27.71 -3.01
CA LEU A 86 20.71 -28.55 -4.21
C LEU A 86 22.13 -28.52 -4.82
N PRO A 87 22.87 -29.65 -4.81
CA PRO A 87 24.14 -29.72 -5.51
C PRO A 87 23.93 -29.55 -7.02
N TYR A 88 24.77 -28.72 -7.64
CA TYR A 88 24.71 -28.42 -9.07
C TYR A 88 23.34 -27.88 -9.54
N GLY A 89 22.69 -27.08 -8.69
CA GLY A 89 21.41 -26.46 -8.99
C GLY A 89 21.46 -25.48 -10.18
N PRO A 90 20.37 -25.39 -10.96
CA PRO A 90 20.25 -24.42 -12.04
C PRO A 90 20.28 -22.97 -11.52
N THR A 91 20.72 -22.06 -12.40
CA THR A 91 20.69 -20.61 -12.12
C THR A 91 19.32 -20.04 -12.46
N PHE A 92 18.69 -19.36 -11.49
CA PHE A 92 17.43 -18.66 -11.69
C PHE A 92 17.66 -17.15 -11.92
N ARG A 93 17.21 -16.61 -13.06
CA ARG A 93 17.27 -15.19 -13.44
C ARG A 93 16.21 -14.86 -14.49
N SER A 94 15.85 -13.60 -14.60
CA SER A 94 14.92 -13.10 -15.63
C SER A 94 13.61 -13.88 -15.65
N GLU A 95 13.06 -14.22 -14.48
CA GLU A 95 11.81 -14.95 -14.35
C GLU A 95 11.81 -16.32 -15.08
N ASN A 96 12.97 -16.95 -15.27
CA ASN A 96 13.15 -18.18 -16.05
C ASN A 96 12.69 -19.47 -15.34
N PHE A 97 11.57 -19.43 -14.61
CA PHE A 97 11.00 -20.54 -13.84
C PHE A 97 10.92 -21.85 -14.65
N ASP A 98 10.39 -21.78 -15.88
CA ASP A 98 10.22 -22.96 -16.73
C ASP A 98 11.56 -23.56 -17.17
N THR A 99 12.58 -22.71 -17.37
CA THR A 99 13.93 -23.19 -17.72
C THR A 99 14.56 -23.91 -16.54
N VAL A 100 14.40 -23.37 -15.34
CA VAL A 100 14.88 -24.00 -14.10
C VAL A 100 14.25 -25.37 -13.91
N ASN A 101 12.91 -25.47 -13.97
CA ASN A 101 12.22 -26.75 -13.85
C ASN A 101 12.64 -27.73 -14.94
N ARG A 102 12.79 -27.25 -16.19
CA ARG A 102 13.24 -28.09 -17.30
C ARG A 102 14.64 -28.66 -17.09
N ILE A 103 15.56 -27.89 -16.51
CA ILE A 103 16.90 -28.38 -16.17
C ILE A 103 16.83 -29.47 -15.10
N LEU A 104 15.99 -29.29 -14.07
CA LEU A 104 15.80 -30.30 -13.02
C LEU A 104 15.21 -31.60 -13.57
N GLU A 105 14.21 -31.51 -14.46
CA GLU A 105 13.65 -32.67 -15.17
C GLU A 105 14.71 -33.42 -15.98
N ILE A 106 15.57 -32.69 -16.69
CA ILE A 106 16.68 -33.26 -17.46
C ILE A 106 17.68 -33.95 -16.53
N GLN A 107 18.03 -33.34 -15.40
CA GLN A 107 18.90 -33.97 -14.40
C GLN A 107 18.30 -35.29 -13.89
N ILE A 108 17.01 -35.29 -13.51
CA ILE A 108 16.31 -36.50 -13.07
C ILE A 108 16.36 -37.58 -14.16
N LYS A 109 15.96 -37.23 -15.39
CA LYS A 109 15.76 -38.19 -16.47
C LYS A 109 17.07 -38.71 -17.05
N GLU A 110 18.00 -37.83 -17.36
CA GLU A 110 19.17 -38.14 -18.17
C GLU A 110 20.42 -38.46 -17.33
N ASP A 111 20.46 -38.05 -16.05
CA ASP A 111 21.55 -38.40 -15.12
C ASP A 111 21.10 -39.45 -14.10
N TYR A 112 20.24 -39.07 -13.15
CA TYR A 112 19.94 -39.92 -12.00
C TYR A 112 19.21 -41.21 -12.35
N LYS A 113 18.18 -41.17 -13.21
CA LYS A 113 17.48 -42.39 -13.67
C LYS A 113 18.41 -43.32 -14.47
N ARG A 114 19.27 -42.77 -15.33
CA ARG A 114 20.28 -43.57 -16.05
C ARG A 114 21.33 -44.18 -15.12
N ARG A 115 21.68 -43.50 -14.02
CA ARG A 115 22.59 -44.05 -13.01
C ARG A 115 21.98 -45.25 -12.29
N LEU A 116 20.68 -45.22 -11.98
CA LEU A 116 19.95 -46.36 -11.39
C LEU A 116 19.93 -47.60 -12.30
N GLU A 117 19.99 -47.42 -13.61
CA GLU A 117 20.03 -48.53 -14.57
C GLU A 117 21.40 -49.23 -14.63
N LYS A 118 22.45 -48.67 -13.99
CA LYS A 118 23.80 -49.24 -14.05
C LYS A 118 23.91 -50.48 -13.15
N PRO A 119 24.50 -51.58 -13.66
CA PRO A 119 24.76 -52.75 -12.83
C PRO A 119 25.85 -52.47 -11.80
N GLY A 120 25.76 -53.14 -10.65
CA GLY A 120 26.80 -53.10 -9.61
C GLY A 120 26.69 -51.94 -8.62
N LEU A 121 25.54 -51.26 -8.55
CA LEU A 121 25.24 -50.33 -7.47
C LEU A 121 25.15 -51.05 -6.13
N THR A 122 25.66 -50.41 -5.08
CA THR A 122 25.33 -50.83 -3.72
C THR A 122 23.93 -50.34 -3.35
N TYR A 123 23.34 -50.95 -2.32
CA TYR A 123 22.06 -50.46 -1.77
C TYR A 123 22.14 -48.98 -1.37
N GLN A 124 23.26 -48.55 -0.79
CA GLN A 124 23.45 -47.15 -0.41
C GLN A 124 23.47 -46.22 -1.63
N ASP A 125 24.18 -46.60 -2.69
CA ASP A 125 24.20 -45.80 -3.93
C ASP A 125 22.79 -45.64 -4.52
N GLU A 126 22.00 -46.70 -4.51
CA GLU A 126 20.61 -46.66 -4.99
C GLU A 126 19.75 -45.71 -4.16
N GLU A 127 19.82 -45.80 -2.83
CA GLU A 127 19.02 -44.95 -1.93
C GLU A 127 19.44 -43.47 -2.02
N ASP A 128 20.74 -43.19 -2.14
CA ASP A 128 21.24 -41.83 -2.32
C ASP A 128 20.74 -41.23 -3.66
N ILE A 129 20.78 -42.01 -4.74
CA ILE A 129 20.26 -41.58 -6.04
C ILE A 129 18.74 -41.35 -6.00
N LYS A 130 17.98 -42.25 -5.39
CA LYS A 130 16.52 -42.09 -5.23
C LYS A 130 16.19 -40.82 -4.43
N THR A 131 16.93 -40.57 -3.35
CA THR A 131 16.79 -39.35 -2.55
C THR A 131 17.04 -38.10 -3.40
N GLU A 132 18.08 -38.09 -4.23
CA GLU A 132 18.38 -36.97 -5.13
C GLU A 132 17.30 -36.76 -6.21
N ILE A 133 16.64 -37.82 -6.67
CA ILE A 133 15.47 -37.72 -7.57
C ILE A 133 14.31 -37.07 -6.82
N SER A 134 13.94 -37.59 -5.66
CA SER A 134 12.81 -37.09 -4.86
C SER A 134 13.01 -35.62 -4.46
N ASN A 135 14.23 -35.22 -4.08
CA ASN A 135 14.53 -33.82 -3.77
C ASN A 135 14.28 -32.90 -4.97
N ARG A 136 14.65 -33.32 -6.19
CA ARG A 136 14.44 -32.51 -7.40
C ARG A 136 12.97 -32.48 -7.83
N GLU A 137 12.25 -33.58 -7.68
CA GLU A 137 10.80 -33.62 -7.90
C GLU A 137 10.09 -32.63 -6.96
N TYR A 138 10.45 -32.64 -5.67
CA TYR A 138 9.96 -31.65 -4.70
C TYR A 138 10.29 -30.20 -5.12
N TYR A 139 11.53 -29.92 -5.54
CA TYR A 139 11.89 -28.57 -5.98
C TYR A 139 11.12 -28.11 -7.22
N ILE A 140 10.84 -29.01 -8.18
CA ILE A 140 10.04 -28.67 -9.37
C ILE A 140 8.64 -28.22 -8.94
N GLU A 141 8.02 -28.92 -7.99
CA GLU A 141 6.68 -28.60 -7.47
C GLU A 141 6.67 -27.25 -6.75
N GLU A 142 7.59 -27.01 -5.82
CA GLU A 142 7.69 -25.74 -5.09
C GLU A 142 7.95 -24.55 -6.03
N ILE A 143 8.83 -24.73 -7.04
CA ILE A 143 9.14 -23.67 -8.01
C ILE A 143 7.92 -23.36 -8.89
N ALA A 144 7.12 -24.38 -9.23
CA ALA A 144 5.87 -24.18 -9.95
C ALA A 144 4.82 -23.41 -9.12
N GLU A 145 4.73 -23.69 -7.81
CA GLU A 145 3.86 -22.94 -6.90
C GLU A 145 4.31 -21.47 -6.80
N ILE A 146 5.60 -21.22 -6.55
CA ILE A 146 6.17 -19.87 -6.51
C ILE A 146 5.91 -19.12 -7.81
N LYS A 147 6.07 -19.77 -8.97
CA LYS A 147 5.79 -19.18 -10.28
C LYS A 147 4.35 -18.67 -10.36
N ASN A 148 3.39 -19.54 -10.03
CA ASN A 148 1.97 -19.23 -10.12
C ASN A 148 1.60 -18.07 -9.19
N GLN A 149 2.08 -18.14 -7.94
CA GLN A 149 1.86 -17.09 -6.95
C GLN A 149 2.47 -15.76 -7.38
N TYR A 150 3.72 -15.78 -7.86
CA TYR A 150 4.43 -14.58 -8.32
C TYR A 150 3.71 -13.87 -9.46
N PHE A 151 3.34 -14.59 -10.52
CA PHE A 151 2.70 -13.96 -11.68
C PHE A 151 1.28 -13.47 -11.37
N ALA A 152 0.52 -14.18 -10.53
CA ALA A 152 -0.78 -13.72 -10.06
C ALA A 152 -0.66 -12.41 -9.25
N ALA A 153 0.24 -12.37 -8.26
CA ALA A 153 0.46 -11.19 -7.43
C ALA A 153 1.01 -10.01 -8.23
N LYS A 154 1.94 -10.26 -9.17
CA LYS A 154 2.47 -9.25 -10.09
C LYS A 154 1.37 -8.63 -10.93
N GLN A 155 0.49 -9.44 -11.50
CA GLN A 155 -0.64 -8.96 -12.29
C GLN A 155 -1.61 -8.11 -11.46
N GLU A 156 -1.98 -8.56 -10.26
CA GLU A 156 -2.84 -7.78 -9.35
C GLU A 156 -2.20 -6.44 -8.99
N TYR A 157 -0.90 -6.43 -8.68
CA TYR A 157 -0.16 -5.22 -8.34
C TYR A 157 -0.08 -4.22 -9.51
N GLU A 158 0.20 -4.70 -10.71
CA GLU A 158 0.22 -3.87 -11.92
C GLU A 158 -1.16 -3.27 -12.22
N GLN A 159 -2.23 -4.06 -12.09
CA GLN A 159 -3.60 -3.58 -12.25
C GLN A 159 -3.95 -2.50 -11.22
N PHE A 160 -3.67 -2.75 -9.95
CA PHE A 160 -3.86 -1.78 -8.87
C PHE A 160 -3.15 -0.46 -9.15
N ARG A 161 -1.85 -0.52 -9.52
CA ARG A 161 -1.04 0.68 -9.84
C ARG A 161 -1.55 1.44 -11.06
N ASN A 162 -2.16 0.74 -12.02
CA ASN A 162 -2.71 1.34 -13.23
C ASN A 162 -4.04 2.03 -12.99
N GLN A 163 -4.94 1.39 -12.23
CA GLN A 163 -6.31 1.85 -12.01
C GLN A 163 -6.43 2.86 -10.87
N ASP A 164 -5.72 2.66 -9.76
CA ASP A 164 -5.80 3.54 -8.59
C ASP A 164 -4.59 4.48 -8.51
N LYS A 165 -4.85 5.78 -8.62
CA LYS A 165 -3.83 6.84 -8.46
C LYS A 165 -3.82 7.44 -7.05
N THR A 166 -4.65 6.95 -6.14
CA THR A 166 -4.82 7.49 -4.78
C THR A 166 -3.49 7.47 -4.02
N ILE A 167 -2.72 6.38 -4.08
CA ILE A 167 -1.36 6.33 -3.51
C ILE A 167 -0.48 7.45 -4.11
N LYS A 168 -0.42 7.54 -5.45
CA LYS A 168 0.42 8.54 -6.13
C LYS A 168 0.06 9.97 -5.73
N LEU A 169 -1.23 10.26 -5.60
CA LEU A 169 -1.74 11.61 -5.35
C LEU A 169 -1.69 12.00 -3.87
N TYR A 170 -2.02 11.08 -2.95
CA TYR A 170 -2.33 11.42 -1.56
C TYR A 170 -1.40 10.79 -0.52
N SER A 171 -0.58 9.78 -0.87
CA SER A 171 0.35 9.20 0.11
C SER A 171 1.55 10.13 0.38
N SER A 172 2.10 10.05 1.59
CA SER A 172 3.40 10.66 1.90
C SER A 172 4.52 10.11 1.02
N GLN A 173 5.63 10.85 1.02
CA GLN A 173 6.85 10.44 0.36
C GLN A 173 7.47 9.18 0.97
N GLU A 174 7.29 8.96 2.27
CA GLU A 174 7.81 7.77 2.96
C GLU A 174 7.16 6.49 2.45
N VAL A 175 5.83 6.49 2.27
CA VAL A 175 5.10 5.38 1.65
C VAL A 175 5.60 5.13 0.22
N LYS A 176 5.75 6.19 -0.57
CA LYS A 176 6.24 6.10 -1.97
C LYS A 176 7.65 5.50 -2.02
N ASN A 177 8.54 5.93 -1.12
CA ASN A 177 9.90 5.41 -1.04
C ASN A 177 9.90 3.92 -0.64
N CYS A 178 9.07 3.53 0.33
CA CYS A 178 8.94 2.12 0.73
C CYS A 178 8.42 1.22 -0.40
N LEU A 179 7.53 1.74 -1.24
CA LEU A 179 7.07 1.02 -2.44
C LEU A 179 8.15 0.89 -3.51
N ILE A 180 9.04 1.87 -3.65
CA ILE A 180 10.21 1.74 -4.53
C ILE A 180 11.15 0.66 -3.99
N GLU A 181 11.39 0.62 -2.68
CA GLU A 181 12.19 -0.44 -2.05
C GLU A 181 11.59 -1.83 -2.32
N PHE A 182 10.27 -1.96 -2.22
CA PHE A 182 9.54 -3.17 -2.56
C PHE A 182 9.76 -3.59 -4.02
N GLU A 183 9.58 -2.68 -4.97
CA GLU A 183 9.77 -2.96 -6.41
C GLU A 183 11.23 -3.36 -6.71
N VAL A 184 12.20 -2.71 -6.07
CA VAL A 184 13.62 -3.07 -6.16
C VAL A 184 13.87 -4.47 -5.58
N LEU A 185 13.22 -4.82 -4.46
CA LEU A 185 13.34 -6.15 -3.88
C LEU A 185 12.82 -7.22 -4.83
N LEU A 186 11.65 -7.02 -5.44
CA LEU A 186 11.08 -7.95 -6.41
C LEU A 186 12.00 -8.12 -7.63
N ASN A 187 12.51 -7.01 -8.19
CA ASN A 187 13.44 -7.05 -9.31
C ASN A 187 14.72 -7.81 -8.95
N ASN A 188 15.31 -7.52 -7.79
CA ASN A 188 16.50 -8.23 -7.34
C ASN A 188 16.26 -9.73 -7.16
N SER A 189 15.08 -10.10 -6.67
CA SER A 189 14.77 -11.47 -6.30
C SER A 189 14.40 -12.31 -7.53
N PHE A 190 13.42 -11.85 -8.31
CA PHE A 190 12.82 -12.61 -9.41
C PHE A 190 13.44 -12.33 -10.78
N ILE A 191 14.11 -11.18 -10.96
CA ILE A 191 14.79 -10.83 -12.23
C ILE A 191 16.30 -11.01 -12.10
N ALA A 192 16.94 -10.43 -11.08
CA ALA A 192 18.39 -10.57 -10.91
C ALA A 192 18.81 -11.92 -10.30
N GLY A 193 17.86 -12.68 -9.75
CA GLY A 193 18.13 -13.99 -9.16
C GLY A 193 18.85 -13.89 -7.82
N ARG A 194 18.29 -13.16 -6.86
CA ARG A 194 18.83 -13.05 -5.50
C ARG A 194 17.87 -13.69 -4.49
N LYS A 195 18.43 -14.20 -3.40
CA LYS A 195 17.68 -14.78 -2.28
C LYS A 195 16.84 -13.74 -1.55
N LEU A 196 15.62 -14.13 -1.17
CA LEU A 196 14.76 -13.35 -0.26
C LEU A 196 15.10 -13.62 1.20
N GLU A 197 15.54 -14.84 1.53
CA GLU A 197 15.89 -15.20 2.90
C GLU A 197 17.10 -14.40 3.40
N TYR A 198 17.05 -14.04 4.69
CA TYR A 198 18.25 -13.60 5.40
C TYR A 198 19.12 -14.81 5.73
N ASN A 199 20.42 -14.57 5.90
CA ASN A 199 21.38 -15.64 6.24
C ASN A 199 21.10 -16.28 7.62
N ASP A 200 20.23 -15.70 8.45
CA ASP A 200 19.87 -16.18 9.78
C ASP A 200 18.60 -17.07 9.80
N GLY A 201 17.90 -17.20 8.66
CA GLY A 201 16.73 -18.07 8.48
C GLY A 201 15.48 -17.71 9.29
N ARG A 202 15.45 -16.54 9.97
CA ARG A 202 14.34 -16.19 10.89
C ARG A 202 13.24 -15.37 10.25
N CYS A 203 13.58 -14.58 9.23
CA CYS A 203 12.64 -13.78 8.44
C CYS A 203 13.14 -13.72 6.98
N ASN A 204 12.31 -13.24 6.06
CA ASN A 204 12.76 -12.86 4.71
C ASN A 204 12.64 -11.34 4.52
N LYS A 205 13.29 -10.84 3.46
CA LYS A 205 13.32 -9.41 3.14
C LYS A 205 11.93 -8.85 2.80
N LEU A 206 11.03 -9.67 2.24
CA LEU A 206 9.68 -9.25 1.87
C LEU A 206 8.84 -8.97 3.13
N ASP A 207 8.91 -9.83 4.15
CA ASP A 207 8.25 -9.63 5.43
C ASP A 207 8.73 -8.33 6.11
N GLY A 208 10.03 -8.06 6.03
CA GLY A 208 10.61 -6.80 6.53
C GLY A 208 10.04 -5.56 5.84
N ILE A 209 9.87 -5.61 4.51
CA ILE A 209 9.24 -4.53 3.74
C ILE A 209 7.76 -4.40 4.08
N LEU A 210 7.03 -5.50 4.19
CA LEU A 210 5.61 -5.50 4.57
C LEU A 210 5.40 -4.85 5.94
N TRP A 211 6.18 -5.25 6.93
CA TRP A 211 6.14 -4.67 8.27
C TRP A 211 6.46 -3.18 8.25
N LYS A 212 7.53 -2.77 7.54
CA LYS A 212 7.90 -1.36 7.40
C LYS A 212 6.78 -0.55 6.73
N LEU A 213 6.20 -1.08 5.66
CA LEU A 213 5.12 -0.42 4.93
C LEU A 213 3.87 -0.26 5.81
N GLU A 214 3.52 -1.27 6.60
CA GLU A 214 2.41 -1.20 7.56
C GLU A 214 2.60 -0.08 8.59
N GLN A 215 3.81 0.04 9.17
CA GLN A 215 4.11 1.09 10.14
C GLN A 215 4.03 2.50 9.52
N ILE A 216 4.60 2.67 8.32
CA ILE A 216 4.57 3.97 7.64
C ILE A 216 3.12 4.32 7.23
N ILE A 217 2.34 3.36 6.76
CA ILE A 217 0.92 3.56 6.43
C ILE A 217 0.14 4.00 7.66
N ARG A 218 0.33 3.35 8.81
CA ARG A 218 -0.31 3.73 10.08
C ARG A 218 0.00 5.19 10.45
N ALA A 219 1.26 5.57 10.40
CA ALA A 219 1.68 6.95 10.63
C ALA A 219 1.06 7.94 9.61
N ASP A 220 0.99 7.56 8.34
CA ASP A 220 0.45 8.38 7.25
C ASP A 220 -1.06 8.68 7.41
N ILE A 221 -1.82 7.69 7.89
CA ILE A 221 -3.26 7.86 8.17
C ILE A 221 -3.54 8.38 9.59
N GLY A 222 -2.51 8.59 10.41
CA GLY A 222 -2.63 9.12 11.77
C GLY A 222 -3.12 8.11 12.81
N VAL A 223 -2.91 6.81 12.58
CA VAL A 223 -3.17 5.73 13.53
C VAL A 223 -1.85 5.36 14.20
N GLN A 224 -1.74 5.52 15.52
CA GLN A 224 -0.58 5.07 16.32
C GLN A 224 -0.82 3.67 16.87
#